data_AF-A0A9D6PL02-F1
#
_entry.id   AF-A0A9D6PL02-F1
#
_cell.length_a   1.000
_cell.length_b   1.000
_cell.length_c   1.000
_cell.angle_alpha   90.00
_cell.angle_beta   90.00
_cell.angle_gamma   90.00
#
_symmetry.space_group_name_H-M   'P 1'
#
loop_
_entity.id
_entity.type
_entity.pdbx_description
1 polymer ?
#
loop_
_entity_poly.entity_id
_entity_poly.type
_entity_poly.pdbx_seq_one_letter_code
_entity_poly.pdbx_strand_id
1 'polypeptide(L)' 'MSRTVIDLDDKLVAKAKRLTHLTKKVDLVNHALAELVHSHERLRIFELQGKVQWEGDLDAMRSHRR' A
#
# COMPACT_ATOMS: atom_id res chain seq x y z
N MET A 1 22.20 -8.35 -1.06
CA MET A 1 21.56 -7.19 -1.73
C MET A 1 22.45 -6.69 -2.85
N SER A 2 21.87 -6.32 -3.99
CA SER A 2 22.58 -5.64 -5.07
C SER A 2 22.65 -4.14 -4.80
N ARG A 3 23.71 -3.48 -5.30
CA ARG A 3 23.83 -2.03 -5.28
C ARG A 3 23.51 -1.49 -6.67
N THR A 4 22.65 -0.48 -6.72
CA THR A 4 22.29 0.21 -7.96
C THR A 4 22.39 1.71 -7.72
N VAL A 5 22.96 2.44 -8.68
CA VAL A 5 22.96 3.90 -8.69
C VAL A 5 21.77 4.35 -9.53
N ILE A 6 20.91 5.17 -8.94
CA ILE A 6 19.71 5.70 -9.59
C ILE A 6 19.59 7.19 -9.28
N ASP A 7 19.09 7.95 -10.25
CA ASP A 7 18.73 9.35 -10.06
C ASP A 7 17.30 9.41 -9.51
N LEU A 8 17.10 10.22 -8.47
CA LEU A 8 15.82 10.42 -7.81
C LEU A 8 15.43 11.89 -7.87
N ASP A 9 14.16 12.19 -8.15
CA ASP A 9 13.63 13.55 -8.05
C ASP A 9 13.67 14.01 -6.59
N ASP A 10 14.51 15.00 -6.28
CA ASP A 10 14.68 15.53 -4.94
C ASP A 10 13.40 16.18 -4.37
N LYS A 11 12.52 16.73 -5.21
CA LYS A 11 11.23 17.27 -4.76
C LYS A 11 10.33 16.13 -4.26
N LEU A 12 10.29 15.03 -5.01
CA LEU A 12 9.52 13.84 -4.63
C LEU A 12 10.08 13.20 -3.37
N VAL A 13 11.40 13.06 -3.29
CA VAL A 13 12.09 12.53 -2.10
C VAL A 13 11.79 13.41 -0.88
N ALA A 14 11.87 14.73 -0.99
CA ALA A 14 11.56 15.63 0.11
C ALA A 14 10.12 15.47 0.61
N LYS A 15 9.14 15.37 -0.31
CA LYS A 15 7.75 15.12 0.05
C LYS A 15 7.57 13.75 0.72
N ALA A 16 8.17 12.71 0.15
CA ALA A 16 8.04 11.35 0.66
C ALA A 16 8.70 11.18 2.04
N LYS A 17 9.84 11.84 2.30
CA LYS A 17 10.44 11.88 3.65
C LYS A 17 9.54 12.57 4.67
N ARG A 18 8.83 13.64 4.29
CA ARG A 18 7.89 14.32 5.19
C ARG A 18 6.69 13.44 5.53
N LEU A 19 6.20 12.65 4.58
CA LEU A 19 5.05 11.76 4.76
C LEU A 19 5.40 10.49 5.55
N THR A 20 6.59 9.93 5.34
CA THR A 20 7.00 8.65 5.94
C THR A 20 7.88 8.80 7.17
N HIS A 21 8.37 10.02 7.43
CA HIS A 21 9.37 10.34 8.46
C HIS A 21 10.71 9.59 8.31
N LEU A 22 10.96 8.98 7.13
CA LEU A 22 12.21 8.28 6.84
C LEU A 22 13.33 9.27 6.49
N THR A 23 14.53 9.02 7.02
CA THR A 23 15.68 9.91 6.86
C THR A 23 16.58 9.51 5.69
N LYS A 24 16.82 8.20 5.49
CA LYS A 24 17.73 7.69 4.46
C LYS A 24 17.00 7.47 3.12
N LYS A 25 17.66 7.83 2.02
CA LYS A 25 17.13 7.60 0.65
C LYS A 25 16.91 6.10 0.37
N VAL A 26 17.80 5.23 0.87
CA VAL A 26 17.69 3.77 0.70
C VAL A 26 16.44 3.21 1.38
N ASP A 27 16.20 3.58 2.64
CA ASP A 27 15.03 3.12 3.40
C ASP A 27 13.73 3.59 2.73
N LEU A 28 13.73 4.83 2.23
CA LEU A 28 12.59 5.38 1.50
C LEU A 28 12.27 4.61 0.22
N VAL A 29 13.29 4.26 -0.57
CA VAL A 29 13.11 3.48 -1.81
C VAL A 29 12.61 2.07 -1.50
N ASN A 30 13.22 1.40 -0.52
CA ASN A 30 12.76 0.06 -0.11
C ASN A 30 11.33 0.08 0.42
N HIS A 31 10.98 1.09 1.22
CA HIS A 31 9.62 1.28 1.71
C HIS A 31 8.63 1.51 0.56
N ALA A 32 8.98 2.35 -0.42
CA ALA A 32 8.13 2.60 -1.58
C ALA A 32 7.91 1.33 -2.43
N LEU A 33 8.96 0.51 -2.61
CA LEU A 33 8.84 -0.77 -3.31
C LEU A 33 7.96 -1.77 -2.55
N ALA A 34 8.11 -1.86 -1.22
CA ALA A 34 7.27 -2.71 -0.40
C ALA A 34 5.80 -2.28 -0.46
N GLU A 35 5.52 -0.98 -0.36
CA GLU A 35 4.15 -0.47 -0.44
C GLU A 35 3.53 -0.67 -1.82
N LEU A 36 4.33 -0.57 -2.89
CA LEU A 36 3.88 -0.88 -4.25
C LEU A 36 3.43 -2.35 -4.35
N VAL A 37 4.23 -3.27 -3.83
CA VAL A 37 3.90 -4.71 -3.82
C VAL A 37 2.65 -4.96 -2.98
N HIS A 38 2.62 -4.46 -1.74
CA HIS A 38 1.46 -4.62 -0.86
C HIS A 38 0.18 -4.03 -1.45
N SER A 39 0.26 -2.90 -2.14
CA SER A 39 -0.88 -2.32 -2.84
C SER A 39 -1.45 -3.26 -3.90
N HIS A 40 -0.59 -3.90 -4.69
CA HIS A 40 -1.02 -4.88 -5.69
C HIS A 40 -1.53 -6.18 -5.05
N GLU A 41 -0.91 -6.64 -3.96
CA GLU A 41 -1.39 -7.81 -3.22
C GLU A 41 -2.78 -7.59 -2.63
N ARG A 42 -3.08 -6.37 -2.13
CA ARG A 42 -4.43 -6.03 -1.65
C ARG A 42 -5.47 -6.12 -2.76
N LEU A 43 -5.13 -5.76 -4.00
CA LEU A 43 -6.02 -5.92 -5.15
C LEU A 43 -6.36 -7.39 -5.43
N ARG A 44 -5.52 -8.33 -4.98
CA ARG A 44 -5.77 -9.76 -5.15
C ARG A 44 -7.04 -10.24 -4.45
N ILE A 45 -7.56 -9.49 -3.48
CA ILE A 45 -8.87 -9.78 -2.89
C ILE A 45 -10.00 -9.78 -3.94
N PHE A 46 -9.86 -9.00 -5.01
CA PHE A 46 -10.82 -9.00 -6.12
C PHE A 46 -10.83 -10.33 -6.88
N GLU A 47 -9.76 -11.13 -6.83
CA GLU A 47 -9.76 -12.46 -7.43
C GLU A 47 -10.74 -13.42 -6.75
N LEU A 48 -11.16 -13.13 -5.51
CA LEU A 48 -12.14 -13.91 -4.76
C LEU A 48 -13.60 -13.56 -5.12
N GLN A 49 -13.83 -12.46 -5.83
CA GLN A 49 -15.18 -12.03 -6.21
C GLN A 49 -15.90 -13.13 -7.00
N GLY A 50 -17.05 -13.56 -6.49
CA GLY A 50 -17.86 -14.63 -7.10
C GLY A 50 -17.30 -16.04 -6.97
N LYS A 51 -16.11 -16.21 -6.37
CA LYS A 51 -15.49 -17.53 -6.12
C LYS A 51 -15.68 -18.03 -4.69
N VAL A 52 -16.01 -17.13 -3.76
CA VAL A 52 -16.25 -17.46 -2.36
C VAL A 52 -17.69 -17.14 -1.98
N GLN A 53 -18.29 -17.98 -1.15
CA GLN A 53 -19.57 -17.69 -0.52
C GLN A 53 -19.34 -16.68 0.59
N TRP A 54 -20.09 -15.59 0.58
CA TRP A 54 -20.04 -14.59 1.63
C TRP A 54 -21.16 -14.87 2.64
N GLU A 55 -20.78 -15.11 3.89
CA GLU A 55 -21.73 -15.35 4.99
C GLU A 55 -21.78 -14.11 5.88
N GLY A 56 -22.90 -13.37 5.80
CA GLY A 56 -23.16 -12.20 6.64
C GLY A 56 -24.55 -11.60 6.36
N ASP A 57 -25.04 -10.80 7.31
CA ASP A 57 -26.27 -10.01 7.15
C ASP A 57 -25.89 -8.53 6.99
N LEU A 58 -26.01 -8.02 5.77
CA LEU A 58 -25.67 -6.64 5.45
C LEU A 58 -26.58 -5.64 6.16
N ASP A 59 -27.85 -5.97 6.38
CA ASP A 59 -28.81 -5.06 6.99
C ASP A 59 -28.53 -4.93 8.49
N ALA A 60 -28.22 -6.05 9.17
CA ALA A 60 -27.78 -6.05 10.55
C ALA A 60 -26.49 -5.23 10.75
N MET A 61 -25.49 -5.40 9.88
CA MET A 61 -24.21 -4.67 9.96
C MET A 61 -24.35 -3.16 9.75
N ARG A 62 -25.40 -2.73 9.03
CA ARG A 62 -25.62 -1.31 8.69
C ARG A 62 -26.59 -0.61 9.64
N SER A 63 -27.23 -1.35 10.54
CA SER A 63 -28.22 -0.87 11.50
C SER A 63 -27.77 0.33 12.35
N HIS A 64 -26.47 0.46 12.63
CA HIS A 64 -25.91 1.55 13.44
C HIS A 64 -25.61 2.84 12.66
N ARG A 65 -25.92 2.90 11.36
CA ARG A 65 -25.81 4.14 10.58
C ARG A 65 -27.11 4.94 10.68
N ARG A 66 -27.30 5.63 11.80
CA ARG A 66 -28.24 6.74 11.94
C ARG A 66 -27.55 7.92 12.61
#